data_AF-A0A0S8CH26-F1
#
_entry.id   AF-A0A0S8CH26-F1
#
_cell.length_a   1.000
_cell.length_b   1.000
_cell.length_c   1.000
_cell.angle_alpha   90.00
_cell.angle_beta   90.00
_cell.angle_gamma   90.00
#
_symmetry.space_group_name_H-M   'P 1'
#
loop_
_entity.id
_entity.type
_entity.pdbx_description
1 polymer ?
#
loop_
_entity_poly.entity_id
_entity_poly.type
_entity_poly.pdbx_seq_one_letter_code
_entity_poly.pdbx_strand_id
1 'polypeptide(L)'
;MSASSRVTGEDSERAPSEPTAQSEAGGPAPALAAESVERTAERRHHHARTRSARIVASAFAIAWSIVLLIFFNFFNHYIAYYSSETVGGVTIWTRHPFFTEDVNLWLPILTITLVIGIIGHTILIVRDRYALREAVQIVINAFALWTVATLLSIFPFDFSVIPNPTAVDATYLGVRVFLILLSVGIGIAILVSVIKLIVNVVRGTASYEEHI
;
A
#
# COMPACT_ATOMS: atom_id res chain seq x y z
N MET A 1 61.15 -6.34 95.77
CA MET A 1 61.23 -6.95 94.43
C MET A 1 60.84 -5.89 93.41
N SER A 2 61.63 -5.80 92.33
CA SER A 2 61.56 -5.04 91.05
C SER A 2 60.22 -4.41 90.63
N ALA A 3 60.12 -3.44 89.72
CA ALA A 3 60.97 -2.44 89.08
C ALA A 3 60.04 -1.70 88.07
N SER A 4 60.32 -0.41 87.84
CA SER A 4 60.07 0.41 86.64
C SER A 4 59.40 -0.23 85.40
N SER A 5 58.43 0.47 84.79
CA SER A 5 58.58 0.97 83.41
C SER A 5 57.50 1.99 83.02
N ARG A 6 57.80 2.74 81.97
CA ARG A 6 57.36 4.07 81.56
C ARG A 6 56.82 3.98 80.11
N VAL A 7 56.11 5.02 79.66
CA VAL A 7 56.01 5.53 78.26
C VAL A 7 54.81 5.11 77.37
N THR A 8 53.96 6.13 77.10
CA THR A 8 53.23 6.61 75.87
C THR A 8 52.68 5.60 74.84
N GLY A 9 51.60 5.86 74.09
CA GLY A 9 50.79 7.06 73.82
C GLY A 9 49.82 6.78 72.65
N GLU A 10 49.03 7.81 72.34
CA GLU A 10 48.37 8.13 71.05
C GLU A 10 47.12 7.38 70.52
N ASP A 11 46.20 8.26 70.09
CA ASP A 11 45.26 8.23 68.96
C ASP A 11 43.82 7.65 69.01
N SER A 12 42.88 8.62 68.98
CA SER A 12 41.71 8.80 68.10
C SER A 12 40.82 7.61 67.74
N GLU A 13 39.51 7.69 68.03
CA GLU A 13 38.44 7.85 67.01
C GLU A 13 37.02 7.97 67.65
N ARG A 14 36.29 9.02 67.22
CA ARG A 14 34.84 9.35 67.25
C ARG A 14 33.86 8.71 68.24
N ALA A 15 33.14 9.62 68.92
CA ALA A 15 31.84 9.38 69.57
C ALA A 15 30.66 9.34 68.57
N PRO A 16 29.54 8.67 68.92
CA PRO A 16 28.37 8.45 68.07
C PRO A 16 27.27 9.49 68.31
N SER A 17 26.48 9.83 67.28
CA SER A 17 25.20 10.56 67.44
C SER A 17 24.26 10.31 66.27
N GLU A 18 23.21 9.53 66.52
CA GLU A 18 21.89 9.62 65.87
C GLU A 18 20.94 10.36 66.86
N PRO A 19 19.68 10.73 66.52
CA PRO A 19 19.06 11.09 65.24
C PRO A 19 18.17 12.36 65.35
N THR A 20 17.71 12.97 64.25
CA THR A 20 16.40 13.68 64.24
C THR A 20 15.81 13.68 62.82
N ALA A 21 14.58 13.20 62.71
CA ALA A 21 13.80 13.12 61.49
C ALA A 21 13.28 14.50 61.03
N GLN A 22 13.28 14.74 59.72
CA GLN A 22 12.22 15.54 59.09
C GLN A 22 11.99 15.12 57.63
N SER A 23 10.71 14.92 57.36
CA SER A 23 10.02 14.59 56.12
C SER A 23 10.37 15.48 54.94
N GLU A 24 10.58 14.89 53.75
CA GLU A 24 9.99 15.37 52.50
C GLU A 24 9.99 14.26 51.43
N ALA A 25 8.85 13.58 51.33
CA ALA A 25 8.48 12.82 50.15
C ALA A 25 8.03 13.82 49.08
N GLY A 26 8.86 14.03 48.06
CA GLY A 26 8.60 14.95 46.96
C GLY A 26 9.23 14.48 45.65
N GLY A 27 8.96 13.24 45.26
CA GLY A 27 9.42 12.70 43.98
C GLY A 27 8.64 13.29 42.79
N PRO A 28 9.30 13.72 41.69
CA PRO A 28 8.63 14.13 40.46
C PRO A 28 8.18 12.91 39.65
N ALA A 29 7.20 12.17 40.17
CA ALA A 29 6.68 10.93 39.58
C ALA A 29 5.39 11.07 38.72
N PRO A 30 4.46 12.03 38.95
CA PRO A 30 3.17 12.03 38.23
C PRO A 30 3.26 12.53 36.78
N ALA A 31 4.08 13.54 36.51
CA ALA A 31 4.10 14.23 35.21
C ALA A 31 4.75 13.40 34.09
N LEU A 32 5.84 12.69 34.38
CA LEU A 32 6.52 11.79 33.44
C LEU A 32 5.69 10.54 33.11
N ALA A 33 4.89 10.06 34.06
CA ALA A 33 3.96 8.96 33.85
C ALA A 33 2.77 9.39 32.96
N ALA A 34 2.25 10.59 33.15
CA ALA A 34 1.18 11.14 32.31
C ALA A 34 1.63 11.37 30.86
N GLU A 35 2.81 11.98 30.65
CA GLU A 35 3.36 12.23 29.30
C GLU A 35 3.67 10.92 28.54
N SER A 36 4.16 9.89 29.24
CA SER A 36 4.44 8.59 28.62
C SER A 36 3.16 7.83 28.27
N VAL A 37 2.12 7.89 29.11
CA VAL A 37 0.80 7.31 28.80
C VAL A 37 0.14 8.03 27.62
N GLU A 38 0.21 9.36 27.58
CA GLU A 38 -0.34 10.18 26.49
C GLU A 38 0.39 9.91 25.16
N ARG A 39 1.73 9.89 25.15
CA ARG A 39 2.52 9.52 23.95
C ARG A 39 2.25 8.08 23.49
N THR A 40 1.95 7.17 24.42
CA THR A 40 1.60 5.77 24.08
C THR A 40 0.18 5.67 23.51
N ALA A 41 -0.76 6.46 24.03
CA ALA A 41 -2.12 6.58 23.51
C ALA A 41 -2.13 7.21 22.11
N GLU A 42 -1.39 8.31 21.88
CA GLU A 42 -1.24 8.92 20.56
C GLU A 42 -0.60 7.96 19.56
N ARG A 43 0.48 7.24 19.94
CA ARG A 43 1.10 6.23 19.07
C ARG A 43 0.13 5.11 18.71
N ARG A 44 -0.68 4.63 19.65
CA ARG A 44 -1.72 3.61 19.38
C ARG A 44 -2.81 4.14 18.46
N HIS A 45 -3.30 5.35 18.66
CA HIS A 45 -4.29 5.96 17.77
C HIS A 45 -3.72 6.19 16.36
N HIS A 46 -2.47 6.61 16.25
CA HIS A 46 -1.80 6.79 14.96
C HIS A 46 -1.56 5.44 14.24
N HIS A 47 -1.12 4.40 14.97
CA HIS A 47 -0.98 3.04 14.42
C HIS A 47 -2.33 2.40 14.04
N ALA A 48 -3.39 2.63 14.81
CA ALA A 48 -4.73 2.15 14.48
C ALA A 48 -5.26 2.82 13.20
N ARG A 49 -4.99 4.12 13.02
CA ARG A 49 -5.38 4.87 11.82
C ARG A 49 -4.63 4.39 10.58
N THR A 50 -3.34 4.12 10.66
CA THR A 50 -2.55 3.60 9.52
C THR A 50 -2.91 2.16 9.17
N ARG A 51 -3.24 1.30 10.16
CA ARG A 51 -3.75 -0.05 9.90
C ARG A 51 -5.11 -0.02 9.21
N SER A 52 -6.03 0.81 9.70
CA SER A 52 -7.37 0.95 9.13
C SER A 52 -7.32 1.47 7.69
N ALA A 53 -6.48 2.49 7.42
CA ALA A 53 -6.31 3.03 6.07
C ALA A 53 -5.84 1.96 5.06
N ARG A 54 -4.93 1.06 5.47
CA ARG A 54 -4.40 -0.01 4.61
C ARG A 54 -5.44 -1.09 4.30
N ILE A 55 -6.29 -1.42 5.28
CA ILE A 55 -7.38 -2.38 5.09
C ILE A 55 -8.43 -1.80 4.14
N VAL A 56 -8.82 -0.54 4.34
CA VAL A 56 -9.79 0.15 3.46
C VAL A 56 -9.26 0.23 2.03
N ALA A 57 -7.99 0.61 1.83
CA ALA A 57 -7.39 0.65 0.51
C ALA A 57 -7.37 -0.73 -0.18
N SER A 58 -7.05 -1.79 0.57
CA SER A 58 -7.03 -3.16 0.02
C SER A 58 -8.44 -3.66 -0.30
N ALA A 59 -9.41 -3.40 0.57
CA ALA A 59 -10.82 -3.75 0.34
C ALA A 59 -11.39 -3.00 -0.88
N PHE A 60 -11.06 -1.72 -1.03
CA PHE A 60 -11.43 -0.93 -2.20
C PHE A 60 -10.80 -1.51 -3.48
N ALA A 61 -9.52 -1.87 -3.46
CA ALA A 61 -8.85 -2.49 -4.60
C ALA A 61 -9.49 -3.83 -5.00
N ILE A 62 -9.88 -4.66 -4.02
CA ILE A 62 -10.61 -5.91 -4.26
C ILE A 62 -11.96 -5.63 -4.90
N ALA A 63 -12.77 -4.75 -4.29
CA ALA A 63 -14.09 -4.39 -4.80
C ALA A 63 -14.01 -3.85 -6.24
N TRP A 64 -13.06 -2.94 -6.49
CA TRP A 64 -12.81 -2.40 -7.81
C TRP A 64 -12.38 -3.49 -8.80
N SER A 65 -11.51 -4.41 -8.40
CA SER A 65 -11.07 -5.52 -9.25
C SER A 65 -12.23 -6.44 -9.63
N ILE A 66 -13.16 -6.70 -8.72
CA ILE A 66 -14.36 -7.50 -8.98
C ILE A 66 -15.27 -6.78 -9.99
N VAL A 67 -15.50 -5.48 -9.79
CA VAL A 67 -16.29 -4.66 -10.73
C VAL A 67 -15.69 -4.71 -12.13
N LEU A 68 -14.38 -4.50 -12.26
CA LEU A 68 -13.70 -4.58 -13.55
C LEU A 68 -13.76 -5.99 -14.16
N LEU A 69 -13.64 -7.04 -13.34
CA LEU A 69 -13.71 -8.42 -13.81
C LEU A 69 -15.06 -8.70 -14.44
N ILE A 70 -16.15 -8.35 -13.74
CA ILE A 70 -17.52 -8.49 -14.25
C ILE A 70 -17.71 -7.62 -15.49
N PHE A 71 -17.33 -6.34 -15.42
CA PHE A 71 -17.54 -5.40 -16.51
C PHE A 71 -16.83 -5.85 -17.80
N PHE A 72 -15.54 -6.18 -17.74
CA PHE A 72 -14.81 -6.54 -18.95
C PHE A 72 -15.12 -7.96 -19.45
N ASN A 73 -15.40 -8.93 -18.58
CA ASN A 73 -15.77 -10.27 -19.06
C ASN A 73 -17.16 -10.32 -19.70
N PHE A 74 -18.13 -9.58 -19.15
CA PHE A 74 -19.53 -9.68 -19.59
C PHE A 74 -20.00 -8.51 -20.43
N PHE A 75 -19.42 -7.32 -20.25
CA PHE A 75 -19.91 -6.07 -20.83
C PHE A 75 -18.93 -5.37 -21.79
N ASN A 76 -17.82 -6.00 -22.18
CA ASN A 76 -16.85 -5.37 -23.10
C ASN A 76 -17.49 -4.92 -24.43
N HIS A 77 -18.46 -5.67 -24.96
CA HIS A 77 -19.17 -5.32 -26.20
C HIS A 77 -20.09 -4.10 -26.08
N TYR A 78 -20.36 -3.59 -24.88
CA TYR A 78 -21.15 -2.37 -24.69
C TYR A 78 -20.33 -1.09 -24.83
N ILE A 79 -19.00 -1.20 -24.90
CA ILE A 79 -18.12 -0.11 -25.29
C ILE A 79 -18.18 0.01 -26.82
N ALA A 80 -19.13 0.83 -27.28
CA ALA A 80 -19.55 0.88 -28.67
C ALA A 80 -20.11 2.25 -29.03
N TYR A 81 -20.09 2.56 -30.33
CA TYR A 81 -20.90 3.62 -30.90
C TYR A 81 -22.33 3.11 -31.14
N TYR A 82 -23.31 3.89 -30.71
CA TYR A 82 -24.73 3.59 -30.89
C TYR A 82 -25.30 4.53 -31.94
N SER A 83 -25.80 3.96 -33.03
CA SER A 83 -26.48 4.69 -34.10
C SER A 83 -27.94 4.25 -34.17
N SER A 84 -28.81 5.19 -34.54
CA SER A 84 -30.20 4.92 -34.84
C SER A 84 -30.44 5.19 -36.32
N GLU A 85 -30.93 4.20 -37.05
CA GLU A 85 -31.36 4.37 -38.43
C GLU A 85 -32.89 4.21 -38.49
N THR A 86 -33.56 5.15 -39.15
CA THR A 86 -35.02 5.04 -39.37
C THR A 86 -35.26 4.65 -40.81
N VAL A 87 -35.68 3.40 -41.02
CA VAL A 87 -35.98 2.85 -42.35
C VAL A 87 -37.46 2.50 -42.39
N GLY A 88 -38.21 3.12 -43.31
CA GLY A 88 -39.66 2.87 -43.44
C GLY A 88 -40.51 3.28 -42.23
N GLY A 89 -40.06 4.27 -41.44
CA GLY A 89 -40.78 4.74 -40.24
C GLY A 89 -40.53 3.91 -38.98
N VAL A 90 -39.67 2.88 -39.05
CA VAL A 90 -39.23 2.10 -37.88
C VAL A 90 -37.79 2.50 -37.55
N THR A 91 -37.56 2.91 -36.29
CA THR A 91 -36.22 3.23 -35.78
C THR A 91 -35.54 1.96 -35.27
N ILE A 92 -34.44 1.57 -35.91
CA ILE A 92 -33.58 0.45 -35.53
C ILE A 92 -32.33 1.01 -34.87
N TRP A 93 -31.99 0.48 -33.70
CA TRP A 93 -30.76 0.82 -32.99
C TRP A 93 -29.69 -0.21 -33.30
N THR A 94 -28.60 0.25 -33.88
CA THR A 94 -27.42 -0.56 -34.22
C THR A 94 -26.25 -0.18 -33.32
N ARG A 95 -25.49 -1.19 -32.90
CA ARG A 95 -24.32 -1.04 -32.03
C ARG A 95 -23.08 -1.45 -32.79
N HIS A 96 -22.07 -0.57 -32.80
CA HIS A 96 -20.78 -0.81 -33.40
C HIS A 96 -19.68 -0.80 -32.32
N PRO A 97 -19.21 -1.97 -31.86
CA PRO A 97 -18.18 -2.07 -30.82
C PRO A 97 -16.88 -1.37 -31.23
N PHE A 98 -16.24 -0.67 -30.29
CA PHE A 98 -14.93 -0.07 -30.54
C PHE A 98 -13.82 -1.14 -30.52
N PHE A 99 -13.96 -2.15 -29.67
CA PHE A 99 -12.99 -3.24 -29.59
C PHE A 99 -13.04 -4.13 -30.83
N THR A 100 -11.86 -4.41 -31.39
CA THR A 100 -11.66 -5.39 -32.46
C THR A 100 -11.68 -6.82 -31.90
N GLU A 101 -11.63 -7.82 -32.76
CA GLU A 101 -11.55 -9.24 -32.36
C GLU A 101 -10.29 -9.55 -31.52
N ASP A 102 -9.24 -8.75 -31.66
CA ASP A 102 -7.98 -8.87 -30.90
C ASP A 102 -8.15 -8.64 -29.40
N VAL A 103 -9.28 -8.07 -28.95
CA VAL A 103 -9.61 -7.93 -27.52
C VAL A 103 -9.62 -9.28 -26.80
N ASN A 104 -9.86 -10.38 -27.52
CA ASN A 104 -9.81 -11.74 -26.99
C ASN A 104 -8.39 -12.16 -26.53
N LEU A 105 -7.34 -11.51 -27.03
CA LEU A 105 -5.97 -11.71 -26.55
C LEU A 105 -5.72 -10.97 -25.22
N TRP A 106 -6.41 -9.85 -25.01
CA TRP A 106 -6.25 -9.00 -23.85
C TRP A 106 -7.10 -9.43 -22.65
N LEU A 107 -8.36 -9.83 -22.88
CA LEU A 107 -9.31 -10.18 -21.81
C LEU A 107 -8.80 -11.27 -20.83
N PRO A 108 -8.16 -12.37 -21.29
CA PRO A 108 -7.62 -13.37 -20.37
C PRO A 108 -6.51 -12.80 -19.49
N ILE A 109 -5.64 -11.96 -20.04
CA ILE A 109 -4.51 -11.35 -19.31
C ILE A 109 -5.03 -10.38 -18.26
N LEU A 110 -6.01 -9.53 -18.62
CA LEU A 110 -6.70 -8.67 -17.67
C LEU A 110 -7.32 -9.51 -16.54
N THR A 111 -8.03 -10.60 -16.89
CA THR A 111 -8.70 -11.45 -15.91
C THR A 111 -7.70 -12.06 -14.93
N ILE A 112 -6.58 -12.62 -15.41
CA ILE A 112 -5.51 -13.15 -14.57
C ILE A 112 -4.95 -12.06 -13.66
N THR A 113 -4.72 -10.87 -14.20
CA THR A 113 -4.20 -9.72 -13.44
C THR A 113 -5.14 -9.30 -12.32
N LEU A 114 -6.44 -9.22 -12.59
CA LEU A 114 -7.46 -8.89 -11.59
C LEU A 114 -7.58 -9.96 -10.52
N VAL A 115 -7.55 -11.25 -10.90
CA VAL A 115 -7.56 -12.37 -9.94
C VAL A 115 -6.32 -12.34 -9.04
N ILE A 116 -5.13 -12.14 -9.61
CA ILE A 116 -3.89 -11.99 -8.85
C ILE A 116 -3.96 -10.76 -7.92
N GLY A 117 -4.54 -9.66 -8.39
CA GLY A 117 -4.80 -8.46 -7.59
C GLY A 117 -5.68 -8.76 -6.38
N ILE A 118 -6.80 -9.46 -6.57
CA ILE A 118 -7.72 -9.86 -5.49
C ILE A 118 -7.00 -10.75 -4.48
N ILE A 119 -6.28 -11.78 -4.94
CA ILE A 119 -5.52 -12.69 -4.07
C ILE A 119 -4.44 -11.92 -3.30
N GLY A 120 -3.68 -11.08 -4.00
CA GLY A 120 -2.61 -10.28 -3.41
C GLY A 120 -3.14 -9.34 -2.32
N HIS A 121 -4.19 -8.58 -2.60
CA HIS A 121 -4.80 -7.70 -1.60
C HIS A 121 -5.43 -8.48 -0.43
N THR A 122 -6.00 -9.67 -0.68
CA THR A 122 -6.49 -10.55 0.39
C THR A 122 -5.35 -10.99 1.32
N ILE A 123 -4.21 -11.41 0.75
CA ILE A 123 -3.01 -11.76 1.52
C ILE A 123 -2.51 -10.57 2.36
N LEU A 124 -2.54 -9.35 1.81
CA LEU A 124 -2.11 -8.14 2.54
C LEU A 124 -3.02 -7.75 3.70
N ILE A 125 -4.30 -8.15 3.67
CA ILE A 125 -5.23 -7.96 4.79
C ILE A 125 -4.91 -8.97 5.91
N VAL A 126 -4.60 -10.23 5.55
CA VAL A 126 -4.32 -11.30 6.52
C VAL A 126 -2.93 -11.17 7.13
N ARG A 127 -1.90 -10.93 6.30
CA ARG A 127 -0.49 -10.91 6.71
C ARG A 127 0.13 -9.55 6.48
N ASP A 128 0.14 -8.74 7.53
CA ASP A 128 0.63 -7.36 7.48
C ASP A 128 2.14 -7.26 7.72
N ARG A 129 2.95 -7.96 6.90
CA ARG A 129 4.42 -7.81 6.91
C ARG A 129 4.86 -6.80 5.85
N TYR A 130 5.72 -5.86 6.24
CA TYR A 130 6.20 -4.79 5.35
C TYR A 130 6.93 -5.31 4.10
N ALA A 131 7.80 -6.31 4.23
CA ALA A 131 8.51 -6.90 3.08
C ALA A 131 7.54 -7.64 2.13
N LEU A 132 6.53 -8.34 2.67
CA LEU A 132 5.51 -9.01 1.88
C LEU A 132 4.67 -8.01 1.08
N ARG A 133 4.37 -6.85 1.67
CA ARG A 133 3.62 -5.78 1.01
C ARG A 133 4.29 -5.30 -0.27
N GLU A 134 5.57 -4.96 -0.19
CA GLU A 134 6.29 -4.48 -1.37
C GLU A 134 6.42 -5.58 -2.44
N ALA A 135 6.68 -6.83 -2.03
CA ALA A 135 6.75 -7.96 -2.96
C ALA A 135 5.42 -8.20 -3.70
N VAL A 136 4.29 -8.23 -2.98
CA VAL A 136 2.96 -8.39 -3.58
C VAL A 136 2.64 -7.22 -4.51
N GLN A 137 2.98 -5.98 -4.12
CA GLN A 137 2.73 -4.80 -4.95
C GLN A 137 3.54 -4.84 -6.26
N ILE A 138 4.79 -5.30 -6.22
CA ILE A 138 5.61 -5.49 -7.42
C ILE A 138 4.97 -6.50 -8.37
N VAL A 139 4.52 -7.65 -7.85
CA VAL A 139 3.86 -8.68 -8.67
C VAL A 139 2.60 -8.13 -9.32
N ILE A 140 1.70 -7.52 -8.53
CA ILE A 140 0.46 -6.93 -9.05
C ILE A 140 0.76 -5.88 -10.12
N ASN A 141 1.70 -4.97 -9.87
CA ASN A 141 2.05 -3.92 -10.82
C ASN A 141 2.70 -4.49 -12.10
N ALA A 142 3.49 -5.57 -12.01
CA ALA A 142 4.06 -6.23 -13.18
C ALA A 142 2.98 -6.84 -14.09
N PHE A 143 1.98 -7.50 -13.50
CA PHE A 143 0.82 -8.02 -14.23
C PHE A 143 -0.06 -6.89 -14.79
N ALA A 144 -0.23 -5.79 -14.05
CA ALA A 144 -0.92 -4.60 -14.53
C ALA A 144 -0.18 -3.97 -15.73
N LEU A 145 1.15 -3.88 -15.67
CA LEU A 145 1.96 -3.39 -16.78
C LEU A 145 1.82 -4.30 -18.00
N TRP A 146 1.85 -5.62 -17.80
CA TRP A 146 1.63 -6.58 -18.89
C TRP A 146 0.26 -6.38 -19.52
N THR A 147 -0.80 -6.25 -18.72
CA THR A 147 -2.16 -5.98 -19.21
C THR A 147 -2.21 -4.71 -20.07
N VAL A 148 -1.59 -3.62 -19.63
CA VAL A 148 -1.55 -2.35 -20.38
C VAL A 148 -0.68 -2.46 -21.63
N ALA A 149 0.45 -3.17 -21.56
CA ALA A 149 1.33 -3.41 -22.71
C ALA A 149 0.63 -4.23 -23.79
N THR A 150 -0.13 -5.26 -23.42
CA THR A 150 -0.96 -6.01 -24.38
C THR A 150 -2.03 -5.10 -24.99
N LEU A 151 -2.67 -4.25 -24.19
CA LEU A 151 -3.67 -3.31 -24.70
C LEU A 151 -3.06 -2.32 -25.71
N LEU A 152 -1.83 -1.85 -25.46
CA LEU A 152 -1.06 -1.03 -26.40
C LEU A 152 -0.67 -1.80 -27.68
N SER A 153 -0.46 -3.11 -27.59
CA SER A 153 -0.07 -3.94 -28.75
C SER A 153 -1.24 -4.24 -29.69
N ILE A 154 -2.46 -4.32 -29.16
CA ILE A 154 -3.68 -4.52 -29.98
C ILE A 154 -4.31 -3.19 -30.43
N PHE A 155 -3.77 -2.06 -29.95
CA PHE A 155 -4.17 -0.75 -30.44
C PHE A 155 -3.64 -0.55 -31.87
N PRO A 156 -4.42 -0.01 -32.82
CA PRO A 156 -5.64 0.77 -32.59
C PRO A 156 -6.97 0.00 -32.63
N PHE A 157 -7.92 0.51 -31.85
CA PHE A 157 -9.32 0.10 -31.89
C PHE A 157 -10.05 0.68 -33.11
N ASP A 158 -11.21 0.11 -33.45
CA ASP A 158 -12.02 0.59 -34.57
C ASP A 158 -12.86 1.80 -34.16
N PHE A 159 -12.32 2.99 -34.43
CA PHE A 159 -13.03 4.25 -34.22
C PHE A 159 -13.70 4.78 -35.49
N SER A 160 -13.61 4.07 -36.63
CA SER A 160 -14.17 4.53 -37.91
C SER A 160 -15.69 4.71 -37.90
N VAL A 161 -16.33 4.07 -36.93
CA VAL A 161 -17.78 4.13 -36.65
C VAL A 161 -18.25 5.51 -36.18
N ILE A 162 -17.34 6.41 -35.79
CA ILE A 162 -17.67 7.76 -35.37
C ILE A 162 -17.82 8.66 -36.62
N PRO A 163 -18.98 9.28 -36.87
CA PRO A 163 -19.27 10.02 -38.09
C PRO A 163 -18.57 11.39 -38.20
N ASN A 164 -17.55 11.66 -37.37
CA ASN A 164 -16.77 12.90 -37.37
C ASN A 164 -15.27 12.58 -37.39
N PRO A 165 -14.54 12.89 -38.47
CA PRO A 165 -13.12 12.54 -38.61
C PRO A 165 -12.24 13.21 -37.54
N THR A 166 -12.56 14.44 -37.13
CA THR A 166 -11.83 15.12 -36.05
C THR A 166 -12.02 14.41 -34.71
N ALA A 167 -13.21 13.85 -34.46
CA ALA A 167 -13.48 13.08 -33.24
C ALA A 167 -12.77 11.72 -33.26
N VAL A 168 -12.64 11.08 -34.43
CA VAL A 168 -11.86 9.85 -34.62
C VAL A 168 -10.40 10.10 -34.25
N ASP A 169 -9.77 11.11 -34.86
CA ASP A 169 -8.37 11.44 -34.63
C ASP A 169 -8.10 11.82 -33.17
N ALA A 170 -8.98 12.64 -32.57
CA ALA A 170 -8.88 13.02 -31.17
C ALA A 170 -9.03 11.82 -30.22
N THR A 171 -9.95 10.89 -30.51
CA THR A 171 -10.16 9.69 -29.69
C THR A 171 -8.98 8.75 -29.81
N TYR A 172 -8.48 8.51 -31.03
CA TYR A 172 -7.28 7.73 -31.28
C TYR A 172 -6.09 8.28 -30.48
N LEU A 173 -5.83 9.58 -30.62
CA LEU A 173 -4.72 10.24 -29.93
C LEU A 173 -4.90 10.19 -28.41
N GLY A 174 -6.10 10.49 -27.93
CA GLY A 174 -6.43 10.51 -26.51
C GLY A 174 -6.23 9.16 -25.84
N VAL A 175 -6.76 8.08 -26.44
CA VAL A 175 -6.59 6.71 -25.92
C VAL A 175 -5.12 6.31 -25.94
N ARG A 176 -4.39 6.58 -27.03
CA ARG A 176 -2.97 6.25 -27.13
C ARG A 176 -2.13 6.95 -26.06
N VAL A 177 -2.32 8.26 -25.89
CA VAL A 177 -1.61 9.05 -24.88
C VAL A 177 -1.97 8.56 -23.48
N PHE A 178 -3.25 8.30 -23.21
CA PHE A 178 -3.71 7.78 -21.93
C PHE A 178 -3.06 6.43 -21.58
N LEU A 179 -3.01 5.49 -22.53
CA LEU A 179 -2.39 4.18 -22.32
C LEU A 179 -0.88 4.28 -22.08
N ILE A 180 -0.18 5.17 -22.79
CA ILE A 180 1.24 5.43 -22.57
C ILE A 180 1.48 6.00 -21.17
N LEU A 181 0.72 7.02 -20.77
CA LEU A 181 0.84 7.63 -19.44
C LEU A 181 0.55 6.61 -18.33
N LEU A 182 -0.47 5.77 -18.52
CA LEU A 182 -0.80 4.69 -17.59
C LEU A 182 0.37 3.69 -17.47
N SER A 183 0.95 3.27 -18.60
CA SER A 183 2.11 2.37 -18.63
C SER A 183 3.32 2.96 -17.88
N VAL A 184 3.64 4.23 -18.13
CA VAL A 184 4.72 4.95 -17.44
C VAL A 184 4.45 5.04 -15.94
N GLY A 185 3.23 5.40 -15.55
CA GLY A 185 2.83 5.49 -14.14
C GLY A 185 3.01 4.16 -13.40
N ILE A 186 2.60 3.04 -14.02
CA ILE A 186 2.81 1.70 -13.46
C ILE A 186 4.30 1.37 -13.39
N GLY A 187 5.08 1.71 -14.42
CA GLY A 187 6.54 1.52 -14.42
C GLY A 187 7.23 2.23 -13.25
N ILE A 188 6.87 3.48 -12.98
CA ILE A 188 7.37 4.25 -11.82
C ILE A 188 6.93 3.57 -10.51
N ALA A 189 5.69 3.09 -10.41
CA ALA A 189 5.20 2.41 -9.22
C ALA A 189 5.98 1.11 -8.92
N ILE A 190 6.34 0.33 -9.96
CA ILE A 190 7.22 -0.84 -9.82
C ILE A 190 8.57 -0.41 -9.27
N LEU A 191 9.22 0.59 -9.88
CA LEU A 191 10.54 1.07 -9.48
C LEU A 191 10.57 1.50 -8.01
N VAL A 192 9.59 2.30 -7.58
CA VAL A 192 9.49 2.75 -6.19
C VAL A 192 9.31 1.57 -5.23
N SER A 193 8.48 0.59 -5.60
CA SER A 193 8.23 -0.60 -4.76
C SER A 193 9.48 -1.47 -4.64
N VAL A 194 10.25 -1.62 -5.71
CA VAL A 194 11.55 -2.32 -5.70
C VAL A 194 12.55 -1.61 -4.78
N ILE A 195 12.68 -0.28 -4.87
CA ILE A 195 13.57 0.50 -3.99
C ILE A 195 13.17 0.30 -2.52
N LYS A 196 11.89 0.40 -2.20
CA LYS A 196 11.39 0.17 -0.84
C LYS A 196 11.67 -1.25 -0.35
N LEU A 197 11.50 -2.26 -1.21
CA LEU A 197 11.82 -3.64 -0.88
C LEU A 197 13.30 -3.79 -0.50
N ILE A 198 14.21 -3.26 -1.32
CA ILE A 198 15.66 -3.29 -1.07
C ILE A 198 15.98 -2.60 0.25
N VAL A 199 15.45 -1.39 0.48
CA VAL A 199 15.68 -0.64 1.72
C VAL A 199 15.20 -1.41 2.96
N ASN A 200 14.03 -2.04 2.89
CA ASN A 200 13.47 -2.81 4.01
C ASN A 200 14.27 -4.08 4.30
N VAL A 201 14.81 -4.74 3.27
CA VAL A 201 15.70 -5.89 3.40
C VAL A 201 17.03 -5.49 4.03
N VAL A 202 17.66 -4.42 3.53
CA VAL A 202 18.95 -3.91 4.03
C VAL A 202 18.85 -3.44 5.49
N ARG A 203 17.72 -2.83 5.89
CA ARG A 203 17.51 -2.37 7.26
C ARG A 203 17.23 -3.49 8.28
N GLY A 204 17.23 -4.77 7.88
CA GLY A 204 17.05 -5.89 8.80
C GLY A 204 15.63 -6.02 9.40
N THR A 205 14.67 -5.19 8.99
CA THR A 205 13.26 -5.28 9.40
C THR A 205 12.54 -6.55 8.91
N ALA A 206 13.26 -7.45 8.23
CA ALA A 206 12.79 -8.76 7.80
C ALA A 206 12.99 -9.87 8.85
N SER A 207 13.76 -9.64 9.92
CA SER A 207 14.09 -10.65 10.93
C SER A 207 13.88 -10.11 12.34
N TYR A 208 12.66 -10.27 12.88
CA TYR A 208 12.40 -10.23 14.33
C TYR A 208 11.18 -11.11 14.61
N GLU A 209 11.44 -12.40 14.76
CA GLU A 209 10.72 -13.32 15.65
C GLU A 209 11.45 -14.67 15.60
N GLU A 210 12.51 -14.81 16.38
CA GLU A 210 12.90 -16.08 17.00
C GLU A 210 13.73 -15.79 18.27
N HIS A 211 13.05 -15.18 19.25
CA HIS A 211 13.49 -15.18 20.65
C HIS A 211 12.22 -15.08 21.50
N ILE A 212 11.47 -16.18 21.62
CA ILE A 212 10.93 -16.75 22.87
C ILE A 212 10.74 -18.26 22.63
#